data_AF-A0A3M7B5B0-F1
#
_entry.id   AF-A0A3M7B5B0-F1
#
_cell.length_a   1.000
_cell.length_b   1.000
_cell.length_c   1.000
_cell.angle_alpha   90.00
_cell.angle_beta   90.00
_cell.angle_gamma   90.00
#
_symmetry.space_group_name_H-M   'P 1'
#
loop_
_entity.id
_entity.type
_entity.pdbx_description
1 polymer ?
#
loop_
_entity_poly.entity_id
_entity_poly.type
_entity_poly.pdbx_seq_one_letter_code
_entity_poly.pdbx_strand_id
1 'polypeptide(L)'
;MVDQSELQHFEEGSRQSHRNLHVLVPPSRLFAAHWSLFLPDLNPGDPKEGFSTGTRIHVVGDRLNGFRLEVIRGYDCQKDRSLQGRIFAVGNVPQQYLQPCEASSESVQDSQSKDADEGGGIISEETRTPFETSCSQVEAPGPSLSRVSQQKTAGERPGRRPKPEAKDCQWW
;
A
#
# COMPACT_ATOMS: atom_id res chain seq x y z
N MET A 1 -37.15 -25.62 31.60
CA MET A 1 -35.75 -26.11 31.61
C MET A 1 -35.22 -25.85 30.23
N VAL A 2 -34.43 -24.78 30.09
CA VAL A 2 -33.84 -24.37 28.81
C VAL A 2 -32.62 -25.24 28.59
N ASP A 3 -32.54 -25.84 27.41
CA ASP A 3 -31.52 -26.79 27.00
C ASP A 3 -30.14 -26.13 27.00
N GLN A 4 -29.23 -26.60 27.86
CA GLN A 4 -27.88 -26.05 27.99
C GLN A 4 -26.97 -26.42 26.81
N SER A 5 -27.47 -27.21 25.84
CA SER A 5 -26.71 -27.60 24.65
C SER A 5 -26.70 -26.54 23.54
N GLU A 6 -27.66 -25.60 23.51
CA GLU A 6 -27.67 -24.52 22.49
C GLU A 6 -26.77 -23.33 22.85
N LEU A 7 -26.27 -23.24 24.09
CA LEU A 7 -25.34 -22.18 24.52
C LEU A 7 -23.87 -22.56 24.35
N GLN A 8 -23.55 -23.80 23.95
CA GLN A 8 -22.17 -24.21 23.65
C GLN A 8 -21.77 -24.00 22.18
N HIS A 9 -22.70 -23.61 21.29
CA HIS A 9 -22.40 -23.37 19.88
C HIS A 9 -21.98 -21.93 19.53
N PHE A 10 -21.86 -21.03 20.52
CA PHE A 10 -21.48 -19.62 20.32
C PHE A 10 -20.06 -19.27 20.79
N GLU A 11 -19.32 -20.23 21.38
CA GLU A 11 -17.93 -20.03 21.83
C GLU A 11 -16.94 -20.98 21.12
N GLU A 12 -17.21 -21.35 19.87
CA GLU A 12 -16.13 -21.81 19.00
C GLU A 12 -15.43 -20.58 18.45
N GLY A 13 -14.60 -19.98 19.33
CA GLY A 13 -13.75 -18.84 19.01
C GLY A 13 -12.91 -19.19 17.79
N SER A 14 -13.37 -18.74 16.61
CA SER A 14 -12.58 -18.60 15.41
C SER A 14 -11.24 -18.05 15.86
N ARG A 15 -10.20 -18.88 15.82
CA ARG A 15 -8.83 -18.38 15.88
C ARG A 15 -8.68 -17.53 14.62
N GLN A 16 -9.07 -16.27 14.72
CA GLN A 16 -8.88 -15.30 13.66
C GLN A 16 -7.37 -15.31 13.41
N SER A 17 -6.98 -15.85 12.26
CA SER A 17 -5.61 -15.76 11.81
C SER A 17 -5.34 -14.30 11.47
N HIS A 18 -4.18 -13.82 11.87
CA HIS A 18 -3.75 -12.45 11.63
C HIS A 18 -2.42 -12.49 10.87
N ARG A 19 -2.18 -11.46 10.06
CA ARG A 19 -0.87 -11.22 9.45
C ARG A 19 -0.26 -9.94 9.97
N ASN A 20 1.04 -9.97 10.25
CA ASN A 20 1.78 -8.76 10.58
C ASN A 20 1.80 -7.82 9.37
N LEU A 21 1.41 -6.57 9.60
CA LEU A 21 1.58 -5.47 8.68
C LEU A 21 2.91 -4.80 8.97
N HIS A 22 3.71 -4.59 7.93
CA HIS A 22 4.99 -3.93 8.02
C HIS A 22 4.97 -2.59 7.28
N VAL A 23 5.77 -1.64 7.76
CA VAL A 23 6.14 -0.43 7.04
C VAL A 23 7.58 -0.57 6.55
N LEU A 24 7.77 -0.36 5.25
CA LEU A 24 9.06 -0.31 4.59
C LEU A 24 9.47 1.15 4.42
N VAL A 25 10.65 1.54 4.90
CA VAL A 25 11.14 2.93 4.86
C VAL A 25 12.49 3.01 4.14
N PRO A 26 12.51 3.04 2.80
CA PRO A 26 13.74 3.24 2.05
C PRO A 26 14.45 4.55 2.43
N PRO A 27 15.80 4.55 2.51
CA PRO A 27 16.60 5.73 2.76
C PRO A 27 16.52 6.68 1.55
N SER A 28 15.83 7.81 1.71
CA SER A 28 15.86 8.88 0.72
C SER A 28 16.71 10.05 1.20
N ARG A 29 17.68 10.48 0.38
CA ARG A 29 18.48 11.69 0.62
C ARG A 29 17.85 12.94 -0.01
N LEU A 30 16.92 12.74 -0.95
CA LEU A 30 16.39 13.80 -1.82
C LEU A 30 14.92 14.12 -1.53
N PHE A 31 14.21 13.22 -0.86
CA PHE A 31 12.80 13.38 -0.51
C PHE A 31 12.57 13.01 0.96
N ALA A 32 11.53 13.60 1.54
CA ALA A 32 11.07 13.20 2.85
C ALA A 32 10.69 11.70 2.81
N ALA A 33 10.88 10.97 3.93
CA ALA A 33 10.91 9.50 3.93
C ALA A 33 9.69 8.89 3.22
N HIS A 34 9.92 8.31 2.03
CA HIS A 34 8.95 7.55 1.27
C HIS A 34 8.75 6.24 2.00
N TRP A 35 7.51 5.88 2.34
CA TRP A 35 7.22 4.63 3.02
C TRP A 35 6.14 3.86 2.27
N SER A 36 6.10 2.55 2.51
CA SER A 36 5.08 1.66 1.93
C SER A 36 4.65 0.61 2.92
N LEU A 37 3.44 0.09 2.73
CA LEU A 37 2.92 -1.03 3.50
C LEU A 37 3.36 -2.33 2.85
N PHE A 38 3.69 -3.32 3.67
CA PHE A 38 4.03 -4.67 3.24
C PHE A 38 3.27 -5.71 4.06
N LEU A 39 2.61 -6.61 3.34
CA LEU A 39 1.88 -7.75 3.87
C LEU A 39 2.54 -9.02 3.33
N PRO A 40 3.32 -9.75 4.16
CA PRO A 40 3.94 -10.99 3.75
C PRO A 40 2.88 -12.05 3.45
N ASP A 41 3.19 -12.93 2.51
CA ASP A 41 2.35 -14.10 2.23
C ASP A 41 2.44 -15.12 3.38
N LEU A 42 1.41 -15.96 3.52
CA LEU A 42 1.39 -17.00 4.54
C LEU A 42 2.18 -18.23 4.06
N ASN A 43 3.06 -18.75 4.91
CA ASN A 43 3.67 -20.06 4.71
C ASN A 43 2.72 -21.16 5.19
N PRO A 44 2.32 -22.11 4.33
CA PRO A 44 1.52 -23.26 4.77
C PRO A 44 2.29 -24.17 5.75
N GLY A 45 3.63 -24.08 5.81
CA GLY A 45 4.48 -24.87 6.71
C GLY A 45 4.76 -24.23 8.07
N ASP A 46 4.80 -22.90 8.18
CA ASP A 46 4.97 -22.18 9.46
C ASP A 46 4.27 -20.80 9.42
N PRO A 47 3.10 -20.63 10.07
CA PRO A 47 2.36 -19.38 10.07
C PRO A 47 3.08 -18.21 10.77
N LYS A 48 4.16 -18.48 11.53
CA LYS A 48 4.90 -17.46 12.28
C LYS A 48 6.10 -16.90 11.53
N GLU A 49 6.56 -17.58 10.49
CA GLU A 49 7.66 -17.15 9.65
C GLU A 49 7.09 -16.44 8.41
N GLY A 50 6.92 -15.12 8.53
CA GLY A 50 6.48 -14.30 7.40
C GLY A 50 7.48 -14.40 6.25
N PHE A 51 7.00 -14.70 5.03
CA PHE A 51 7.86 -14.73 3.85
C PHE A 51 8.47 -13.35 3.57
N SER A 52 9.65 -13.34 2.93
CA SER A 52 10.17 -12.12 2.33
C SER A 52 9.30 -11.62 1.18
N THR A 53 8.53 -12.53 0.57
CA THR A 53 7.59 -12.26 -0.52
C THR A 53 6.19 -11.93 0.01
N GLY A 54 5.53 -10.98 -0.64
CA GLY A 54 4.15 -10.63 -0.31
C GLY A 54 3.55 -9.55 -1.20
N THR A 55 2.55 -8.85 -0.65
CA THR A 55 1.95 -7.67 -1.27
C THR A 55 2.57 -6.41 -0.70
N ARG A 56 3.05 -5.52 -1.57
CA ARG A 56 3.48 -4.16 -1.22
C ARG A 56 2.44 -3.16 -1.72
N ILE A 57 2.00 -2.27 -0.85
CA ILE A 57 1.06 -1.19 -1.19
C ILE A 57 1.80 0.13 -0.98
N HIS A 58 1.86 0.94 -2.03
CA HIS A 58 2.75 2.09 -2.07
C HIS A 58 2.18 3.22 -2.90
N VAL A 59 2.40 4.46 -2.49
CA VAL A 59 2.13 5.63 -3.32
C VAL A 59 3.35 5.97 -4.17
N VAL A 60 3.16 6.08 -5.48
CA VAL A 60 4.20 6.43 -6.46
C VAL A 60 3.84 7.71 -7.19
N GLY A 61 4.86 8.47 -7.61
CA GLY A 61 4.66 9.71 -8.37
C GLY A 61 5.60 10.82 -7.91
N ASP A 62 5.25 12.04 -8.29
CA ASP A 62 6.06 13.22 -8.01
C ASP A 62 5.19 14.47 -7.86
N ARG A 63 5.76 15.55 -7.34
CA ARG A 63 5.02 16.79 -7.06
C ARG A 63 4.50 17.50 -8.33
N LEU A 64 5.04 17.19 -9.50
CA LEU A 64 4.66 17.79 -10.78
C LEU A 64 3.47 17.06 -11.42
N ASN A 65 3.48 15.73 -11.36
CA ASN A 65 2.48 14.87 -11.98
C ASN A 65 1.42 14.37 -10.98
N GLY A 66 1.65 14.58 -9.69
CA GLY A 66 0.84 14.02 -8.61
C GLY A 66 1.27 12.61 -8.27
N PHE A 67 0.61 12.06 -7.26
CA PHE A 67 0.87 10.73 -6.75
C PHE A 67 -0.34 9.82 -6.98
N ARG A 68 -0.10 8.51 -7.06
CA ARG A 68 -1.13 7.47 -7.17
C ARG A 68 -0.78 6.27 -6.30
N LEU A 69 -1.80 5.54 -5.84
CA LEU A 69 -1.62 4.26 -5.17
C LEU A 69 -1.22 3.19 -6.17
N GLU A 70 -0.30 2.32 -5.79
CA GLU A 70 0.17 1.17 -6.54
C GLU A 70 0.19 -0.06 -5.63
N VAL A 71 -0.34 -1.18 -6.12
CA VAL A 71 -0.33 -2.46 -5.42
C VAL A 71 0.58 -3.42 -6.18
N ILE A 72 1.65 -3.88 -5.55
CA ILE A 72 2.63 -4.79 -6.14
C ILE A 72 2.45 -6.17 -5.51
N ARG A 73 2.21 -7.19 -6.35
CA ARG A 73 2.06 -8.59 -5.94
C ARG A 73 3.35 -9.35 -6.14
N GLY A 74 3.64 -10.29 -5.24
CA GLY A 74 4.87 -11.09 -5.31
C GLY A 74 6.13 -10.24 -5.10
N TYR A 75 6.01 -9.12 -4.40
CA TYR A 75 7.13 -8.26 -4.05
C TYR A 75 7.99 -8.96 -2.99
N ASP A 76 9.30 -9.03 -3.20
CA ASP A 76 10.27 -9.67 -2.31
C ASP A 76 11.14 -8.62 -1.60
N CYS A 77 10.86 -8.38 -0.32
CA CYS A 77 11.54 -7.34 0.46
C CYS A 77 13.03 -7.63 0.71
N GLN A 78 13.49 -8.88 0.55
CA GLN A 78 14.93 -9.20 0.69
C GLN A 78 15.72 -8.88 -0.57
N LYS A 79 15.06 -8.81 -1.73
CA LYS A 79 15.70 -8.40 -3.00
C LYS A 79 15.84 -6.88 -3.13
N ASP A 80 14.98 -6.12 -2.46
CA ASP A 80 15.04 -4.66 -2.46
C ASP A 80 16.22 -4.15 -1.62
N ARG A 81 17.36 -3.96 -2.29
CA ARG A 81 18.62 -3.53 -1.65
C ARG A 81 18.52 -2.15 -1.01
N SER A 82 17.54 -1.34 -1.43
CA SER A 82 17.36 0.01 -0.89
C SER A 82 16.93 -0.03 0.58
N LEU A 83 16.16 -1.04 1.00
CA LEU A 83 15.58 -1.09 2.34
C LEU A 83 16.62 -1.18 3.46
N GLN A 84 17.74 -1.87 3.24
CA GLN A 84 18.82 -2.04 4.23
C GLN A 84 18.31 -2.43 5.64
N GLY A 85 17.29 -3.30 5.70
CA GLY A 85 16.67 -3.75 6.97
C GLY A 85 15.70 -2.77 7.62
N ARG A 86 15.30 -1.67 6.95
CA ARG A 86 14.31 -0.70 7.44
C ARG A 86 12.88 -1.18 7.24
N ILE A 87 12.57 -2.30 7.89
CA ILE A 87 11.28 -3.00 7.85
C ILE A 87 10.76 -3.06 9.28
N PHE A 88 9.63 -2.41 9.55
CA PHE A 88 9.10 -2.27 10.91
C PHE A 88 7.70 -2.87 10.98
N ALA A 89 7.46 -3.79 11.91
CA ALA A 89 6.11 -4.27 12.19
C ALA A 89 5.31 -3.13 12.85
N VAL A 90 4.12 -2.83 12.32
CA VAL A 90 3.27 -1.73 12.80
C VAL A 90 1.91 -2.20 13.30
N GLY A 91 1.50 -3.42 12.97
CA GLY A 91 0.21 -3.94 13.43
C GLY A 91 -0.09 -5.32 12.89
N ASN A 92 -1.31 -5.77 13.15
CA ASN A 92 -1.84 -7.05 12.69
C ASN A 92 -3.13 -6.81 11.92
N VAL A 93 -3.27 -7.45 10.77
CA VAL A 93 -4.50 -7.40 9.96
C VAL A 93 -5.19 -8.76 10.01
N PRO A 94 -6.47 -8.82 10.44
CA PRO A 94 -7.24 -10.05 10.41
C PRO A 94 -7.33 -10.63 8.99
N GLN A 95 -7.15 -11.95 8.86
CA GLN A 95 -7.09 -12.65 7.58
C GLN A 95 -8.34 -12.44 6.72
N GLN A 96 -9.50 -12.25 7.35
CA GLN A 96 -10.77 -11.96 6.65
C GLN A 96 -10.70 -10.70 5.78
N TYR A 97 -9.88 -9.70 6.14
CA TYR A 97 -9.72 -8.48 5.35
C TYR A 97 -8.67 -8.60 4.24
N LEU A 98 -7.99 -9.74 4.18
CA LEU A 98 -6.91 -10.01 3.24
C LEU A 98 -7.28 -11.08 2.20
N GLN A 99 -8.52 -11.60 2.24
CA GLN A 99 -9.02 -12.52 1.24
C GLN A 99 -9.48 -11.75 -0.02
N PRO A 100 -9.26 -12.30 -1.22
CA PRO A 100 -9.78 -11.72 -2.46
C PRO A 100 -11.31 -11.59 -2.39
N CYS A 101 -11.84 -10.46 -2.83
CA CYS A 101 -13.26 -10.25 -3.03
C CYS A 101 -13.66 -10.89 -4.38
N GLU A 102 -14.75 -11.65 -4.39
CA GLU A 102 -15.31 -12.36 -5.56
C GLU A 102 -15.60 -11.45 -6.78
N ALA A 103 -15.52 -10.14 -6.62
CA ALA A 103 -15.78 -9.15 -7.66
C ALA A 103 -14.65 -8.95 -8.68
N SER A 104 -13.40 -9.37 -8.38
CA SER A 104 -12.28 -9.18 -9.32
C SER A 104 -12.18 -10.35 -10.29
N SER A 105 -12.83 -10.22 -11.45
CA SER A 105 -12.56 -11.05 -12.61
C SER A 105 -11.75 -10.23 -13.60
N GLU A 106 -10.45 -10.52 -13.80
CA GLU A 106 -9.81 -10.34 -15.12
C GLU A 106 -8.36 -10.85 -15.26
N SER A 107 -8.02 -11.04 -16.54
CA SER A 107 -6.87 -11.69 -17.15
C SER A 107 -5.55 -10.89 -17.08
N VAL A 108 -4.45 -11.63 -16.92
CA VAL A 108 -3.05 -11.18 -16.71
C VAL A 108 -2.41 -10.53 -17.95
N GLN A 109 -3.14 -9.84 -18.83
CA GLN A 109 -2.60 -9.47 -20.15
C GLN A 109 -1.84 -8.14 -20.24
N ASP A 110 -1.91 -7.24 -19.25
CA ASP A 110 -1.21 -5.94 -19.31
C ASP A 110 -0.41 -5.56 -18.04
N SER A 111 -0.06 -6.54 -17.20
CA SER A 111 0.60 -6.23 -15.94
C SER A 111 2.09 -5.87 -16.12
N GLN A 112 2.47 -4.65 -15.73
CA GLN A 112 3.86 -4.21 -15.70
C GLN A 112 4.63 -4.90 -14.56
N SER A 113 5.81 -5.45 -14.87
CA SER A 113 6.72 -6.01 -13.86
C SER A 113 7.64 -4.94 -13.27
N LYS A 114 7.89 -5.00 -11.96
CA LYS A 114 8.92 -4.18 -11.31
C LYS A 114 10.32 -4.77 -11.50
N ASP A 115 11.32 -3.91 -11.36
CA ASP A 115 12.74 -4.29 -11.40
C ASP A 115 13.04 -5.34 -10.31
N ALA A 116 13.74 -6.40 -10.67
CA ALA A 116 14.09 -7.49 -9.77
C ALA A 116 15.02 -7.04 -8.63
N ASP A 117 15.90 -6.05 -8.86
CA ASP A 117 16.78 -5.46 -7.84
C ASP A 117 16.03 -4.49 -6.90
N GLU A 118 14.81 -4.09 -7.26
CA GLU A 118 13.88 -3.30 -6.41
C GLU A 118 12.79 -4.18 -5.78
N GLY A 119 13.05 -5.48 -5.61
CA GLY A 119 12.11 -6.43 -5.01
C GLY A 119 11.20 -7.15 -6.00
N GLY A 120 11.15 -6.70 -7.25
CA GLY A 120 10.36 -7.32 -8.32
C GLY A 120 8.85 -7.31 -8.05
N GLY A 121 8.16 -8.27 -8.68
CA GLY A 121 6.72 -8.42 -8.58
C GLY A 121 5.96 -7.79 -9.75
N ILE A 122 4.63 -7.84 -9.65
CA ILE A 122 3.70 -7.46 -10.70
C ILE A 122 2.81 -6.32 -10.18
N ILE A 123 2.74 -5.23 -10.92
CA ILE A 123 1.84 -4.12 -10.62
C ILE A 123 0.41 -4.55 -10.93
N SER A 124 -0.45 -4.44 -9.93
CA SER A 124 -1.89 -4.69 -10.00
C SER A 124 -2.61 -3.35 -9.98
N GLU A 125 -3.38 -3.06 -11.02
CA GLU A 125 -4.21 -1.84 -11.08
C GLU A 125 -5.46 -1.97 -10.18
N GLU A 126 -5.89 -3.20 -9.90
CA GLU A 126 -7.08 -3.48 -9.11
C GLU A 126 -6.76 -3.78 -7.65
N THR A 127 -7.61 -3.24 -6.76
CA THR A 127 -7.71 -3.67 -5.36
C THR A 127 -8.53 -4.95 -5.29
N ARG A 128 -7.95 -6.02 -4.73
CA ARG A 128 -8.57 -7.34 -4.61
C ARG A 128 -9.11 -7.60 -3.22
N THR A 129 -8.50 -7.03 -2.18
CA THR A 129 -8.85 -7.33 -0.79
C THR A 129 -9.56 -6.14 -0.13
N PRO A 130 -10.44 -6.37 0.87
CA PRO A 130 -11.04 -5.29 1.65
C PRO A 130 -10.02 -4.32 2.24
N PHE A 131 -8.85 -4.82 2.64
CA PHE A 131 -7.75 -4.01 3.13
C PHE A 131 -7.24 -3.04 2.06
N GLU A 132 -6.98 -3.52 0.84
CA GLU A 132 -6.53 -2.66 -0.26
C GLU A 132 -7.58 -1.65 -0.69
N THR A 133 -8.85 -2.06 -0.72
CA THR A 133 -9.96 -1.14 -0.98
C THR A 133 -10.04 -0.06 0.09
N SER A 134 -9.68 -0.37 1.34
CA SER A 134 -9.61 0.65 2.40
C SER A 134 -8.42 1.59 2.16
N CYS A 135 -7.26 1.07 1.75
CA CYS A 135 -6.10 1.88 1.40
C CYS A 135 -6.35 2.81 0.20
N SER A 136 -7.21 2.43 -0.75
CA SER A 136 -7.54 3.27 -1.92
C SER A 136 -8.54 4.38 -1.63
N GLN A 137 -9.23 4.36 -0.49
CA GLN A 137 -10.10 5.45 -0.06
C GLN A 137 -9.34 6.70 0.39
N VAL A 138 -8.06 6.55 0.77
CA VAL A 138 -7.19 7.68 1.07
C VAL A 138 -6.62 8.23 -0.23
N GLU A 139 -7.05 9.42 -0.62
CA GLU A 139 -6.56 10.07 -1.83
C GLU A 139 -5.06 10.32 -1.75
N ALA A 140 -4.32 9.81 -2.75
CA ALA A 140 -2.91 10.14 -2.89
C ALA A 140 -2.75 11.65 -3.14
N PRO A 141 -1.65 12.27 -2.67
CA PRO A 141 -1.47 13.71 -2.82
C PRO A 141 -1.50 14.14 -4.30
N GLY A 142 -2.30 15.16 -4.61
CA GLY A 142 -2.34 15.75 -5.95
C GLY A 142 -1.07 16.53 -6.31
N PRO A 143 -0.92 16.95 -7.58
CA PRO A 143 0.19 17.81 -8.01
C PRO A 143 0.27 19.09 -7.18
N SER A 144 1.48 19.47 -6.77
CA SER A 144 1.73 20.66 -5.93
C SER A 144 2.75 21.64 -6.52
N LEU A 145 3.45 21.25 -7.59
CA LEU A 145 4.29 22.17 -8.37
C LEU A 145 3.52 22.67 -9.60
N SER A 146 3.48 23.99 -9.77
CA SER A 146 2.98 24.61 -11.00
C SER A 146 3.93 24.30 -12.16
N ARG A 147 3.40 23.87 -13.31
CA ARG A 147 4.19 23.80 -14.54
C ARG A 147 4.67 25.20 -14.90
N VAL A 148 5.97 25.36 -15.18
CA VAL A 148 6.58 26.65 -15.57
C VAL A 148 5.87 27.27 -16.79
N SER A 149 5.28 26.45 -17.65
CA SER A 149 4.50 26.87 -18.82
C SER A 149 3.04 27.24 -18.53
N GLN A 150 2.50 26.95 -17.34
CA GLN A 150 1.15 27.34 -16.92
C GLN A 150 1.19 28.71 -16.23
N GLN A 151 1.77 29.70 -16.89
CA GLN A 151 1.51 31.09 -16.55
C GLN A 151 0.12 31.42 -17.14
N LYS A 152 -0.93 31.12 -16.37
CA LYS A 152 -2.30 31.46 -16.76
C LYS A 152 -2.39 32.96 -17.01
N THR A 153 -3.03 33.26 -18.13
CA THR A 153 -3.29 34.55 -18.74
C THR A 153 -3.89 35.57 -17.78
N ALA A 154 -3.49 36.82 -18.03
CA ALA A 154 -3.99 38.10 -17.52
C ALA A 154 -5.36 38.06 -16.81
N GLY A 155 -5.37 38.37 -15.51
CA GLY A 155 -6.60 38.64 -14.76
C GLY A 155 -6.40 38.91 -13.27
N GLU A 156 -5.35 38.39 -12.65
CA GLU A 156 -5.13 38.56 -11.20
C GLU A 156 -4.18 39.72 -10.87
N ARG A 157 -4.60 40.50 -9.86
CA ARG A 157 -3.96 41.74 -9.40
C ARG A 157 -2.46 41.54 -9.09
N PRO A 158 -1.61 42.53 -9.40
CA PRO A 158 -0.19 42.44 -9.10
C PRO A 158 0.01 42.52 -7.58
N GLY A 159 0.52 41.47 -6.95
CA GLY A 159 1.03 41.62 -5.57
C GLY A 159 1.21 40.35 -4.74
N ARG A 160 0.48 39.26 -5.00
CA ARG A 160 0.69 38.00 -4.25
C ARG A 160 0.60 36.80 -5.17
N ARG A 161 1.76 36.20 -5.46
CA ARG A 161 1.80 34.81 -5.93
C ARG A 161 1.27 33.93 -4.79
N PRO A 162 0.28 33.05 -5.03
CA PRO A 162 -0.04 32.03 -4.04
C PRO A 162 1.23 31.24 -3.73
N LYS A 163 1.57 31.11 -2.45
CA LYS A 163 2.72 30.29 -2.05
C LYS A 163 2.36 28.85 -2.39
N PRO A 164 3.13 28.16 -3.26
CA PRO A 164 2.88 26.76 -3.52
C PRO A 164 3.15 25.99 -2.21
N GLU A 165 2.11 25.36 -1.67
CA GLU A 165 2.25 24.42 -0.57
C GLU A 165 2.69 23.08 -1.14
N ALA A 166 3.89 22.64 -0.76
CA ALA A 166 4.43 21.38 -1.25
C ALA A 166 3.66 20.21 -0.61
N LYS A 167 2.80 19.56 -1.39
CA LYS A 167 2.18 18.28 -1.03
C LYS A 167 3.17 17.17 -1.34
N ASP A 168 3.38 16.28 -0.37
CA ASP A 168 4.30 15.14 -0.46
C ASP A 168 3.58 13.85 -0.03
N CYS A 169 4.10 12.70 -0.45
CA CYS A 169 3.57 11.36 -0.18
C CYS A 169 3.52 10.96 1.29
N GLN A 170 4.05 11.77 2.21
CA GLN A 170 4.09 11.51 3.64
C GLN A 170 2.72 11.53 4.33
N TRP A 171 1.73 12.17 3.71
CA TRP A 171 0.39 12.38 4.27
C TRP A 171 -0.66 11.40 3.72
N TRP A 172 -0.23 10.44 2.92
CA TRP A 172 -0.99 9.23 2.64
C TRP A 172 -0.85 8.28 3.83
#